data_AF-A0A6J1PPQ1-F1
#
_entry.id   AF-A0A6J1PPQ1-F1
#
_cell.length_a   1.000
_cell.length_b   1.000
_cell.length_c   1.000
_cell.angle_alpha   90.00
_cell.angle_beta   90.00
_cell.angle_gamma   90.00
#
_symmetry.space_group_name_H-M   'P 1'
#
loop_
_entity.id
_entity.type
_entity.pdbx_description
1 polymer ?
#
loop_
_entity_poly.entity_id
_entity_poly.type
_entity_poly.pdbx_seq_one_letter_code
_entity_poly.pdbx_strand_id
1 'polypeptide(L)'
;MNLSKVSLDLNIWQQFMDVIIKYSTSNTRHDEVNLMLEKLKDKDISTDTKVAVGLMLLPHLIPPKGLKKYKGKCYKPSIANAKESLIKHASIPGDMTLIKQEARKHAEMLKITLQQYIIVLGSPYEIKESYVQVDDILYKTNSTLEAIDICFKTFHVFQVNYPIMSEHLWMLIQKGIYNFTTKWDSIIPNIEHVLSKVSKSFEKSVNSDTITV
;
A
#
# COMPACT_ATOMS: atom_id res chain seq x y z
N MET A 1 -3.17 -20.05 -5.67
CA MET A 1 -2.11 -19.75 -4.69
C MET A 1 -2.65 -19.97 -3.29
N ASN A 2 -1.90 -20.59 -2.39
CA ASN A 2 -2.30 -20.70 -0.99
C ASN A 2 -1.75 -19.49 -0.22
N LEU A 3 -2.56 -18.44 -0.09
CA LEU A 3 -2.18 -17.19 0.59
C LEU A 3 -1.81 -17.41 2.06
N SER A 4 -2.25 -18.50 2.69
CA SER A 4 -1.87 -18.81 4.07
C SER A 4 -0.40 -19.23 4.21
N LYS A 5 0.26 -19.60 3.11
CA LYS A 5 1.68 -20.03 3.09
C LYS A 5 2.64 -18.90 2.68
N VAL A 6 2.12 -17.72 2.35
CA VAL A 6 2.92 -16.59 1.90
C VAL A 6 2.73 -15.46 2.90
N SER A 7 3.79 -15.09 3.60
CA SER A 7 3.82 -13.92 4.48
C SER A 7 4.65 -12.82 3.84
N LEU A 8 4.18 -11.57 3.94
CA LEU A 8 5.00 -10.43 3.56
C LEU A 8 6.24 -10.32 4.46
N ASP A 9 7.40 -10.56 3.86
CA ASP A 9 8.70 -10.44 4.52
C ASP A 9 9.27 -9.01 4.39
N LEU A 10 10.04 -8.58 5.39
CA LEU A 10 10.61 -7.24 5.44
C LEU A 10 11.64 -7.00 4.34
N ASN A 11 12.47 -7.99 3.99
CA ASN A 11 13.45 -7.85 2.92
C ASN A 11 12.74 -7.72 1.56
N ILE A 12 11.68 -8.51 1.35
CA ILE A 12 10.84 -8.39 0.15
C ILE A 12 10.25 -6.98 0.03
N TRP A 13 9.71 -6.45 1.13
CA TRP A 13 9.17 -5.09 1.17
C TRP A 13 10.24 -4.03 0.89
N GLN A 14 11.41 -4.13 1.51
CA GLN A 14 12.52 -3.19 1.29
C GLN A 14 13.01 -3.22 -0.16
N GLN A 15 13.27 -4.42 -0.71
CA GLN A 15 13.68 -4.57 -2.11
C GLN A 15 12.63 -4.01 -3.07
N PHE A 16 11.35 -4.25 -2.80
CA PHE A 16 10.25 -3.67 -3.58
C PHE A 16 10.25 -2.14 -3.54
N MET A 17 10.38 -1.55 -2.36
CA MET A 17 10.43 -0.09 -2.19
C MET A 17 11.65 0.55 -2.85
N ASP A 18 12.84 -0.06 -2.71
CA ASP A 18 14.08 0.43 -3.32
C ASP A 18 13.98 0.50 -4.84
N VAL A 19 13.38 -0.53 -5.45
CA VAL A 19 13.09 -0.55 -6.88
C VAL A 19 12.19 0.62 -7.24
N ILE A 20 11.05 0.77 -6.55
CA ILE A 20 10.08 1.82 -6.88
C ILE A 20 10.69 3.21 -6.73
N ILE A 21 11.41 3.46 -5.64
CA ILE A 21 12.09 4.74 -5.38
C ILE A 21 13.07 5.03 -6.51
N LYS A 22 13.97 4.09 -6.84
CA LYS A 22 14.96 4.26 -7.91
C LYS A 22 14.35 4.63 -9.27
N TYR A 23 13.19 4.08 -9.61
CA TYR A 23 12.53 4.35 -10.88
C TYR A 23 11.67 5.64 -10.87
N SER A 24 11.17 6.06 -9.72
CA SER A 24 10.26 7.22 -9.60
C SER A 24 10.96 8.55 -9.30
N THR A 25 12.17 8.53 -8.71
CA THR A 25 12.94 9.73 -8.32
C THR A 25 13.45 10.59 -9.49
N SER A 26 13.11 10.27 -10.73
CA SER A 26 13.44 11.10 -11.89
C SER A 26 12.58 12.38 -11.99
N ASN A 27 11.56 12.58 -11.13
CA ASN A 27 10.61 13.70 -11.32
C ASN A 27 9.99 14.35 -10.05
N THR A 28 10.50 14.11 -8.84
CA THR A 28 9.86 14.59 -7.60
C THR A 28 10.37 15.98 -7.16
N ARG A 29 9.49 17.00 -7.21
CA ARG A 29 9.76 18.41 -6.85
C ARG A 29 9.02 18.87 -5.56
N HIS A 30 8.65 17.96 -4.67
CA HIS A 30 7.82 18.27 -3.50
C HIS A 30 8.57 18.01 -2.18
N ASP A 31 8.58 19.01 -1.30
CA ASP A 31 9.31 18.97 -0.02
C ASP A 31 8.85 17.83 0.89
N GLU A 32 7.55 17.54 0.95
CA GLU A 32 6.99 16.41 1.73
C GLU A 32 7.57 15.05 1.27
N VAL A 33 7.70 14.86 -0.05
CA VAL A 33 8.24 13.62 -0.62
C VAL A 33 9.73 13.48 -0.32
N ASN A 34 10.48 14.57 -0.40
CA ASN A 34 11.90 14.57 -0.04
C ASN A 34 12.10 14.23 1.44
N LEU A 35 11.28 14.81 2.32
CA LEU A 35 11.31 14.50 3.75
C LEU A 35 10.99 13.01 4.02
N MET A 36 9.98 12.44 3.35
CA MET A 36 9.68 11.00 3.46
C MET A 36 10.86 10.14 2.98
N LEU A 37 11.51 10.52 1.87
CA LEU A 37 12.68 9.81 1.33
C LEU A 37 13.90 9.88 2.26
N GLU A 38 14.13 11.02 2.91
CA GLU A 38 15.16 11.16 3.93
C GLU A 38 14.88 10.27 5.14
N LYS A 39 13.62 10.25 5.61
CA LYS A 39 13.20 9.39 6.72
C LYS A 39 13.35 7.90 6.43
N LEU A 40 13.16 7.46 5.20
CA LEU A 40 13.43 6.07 4.83
C LEU A 40 14.92 5.68 4.95
N LYS A 41 15.84 6.65 4.84
CA LYS A 41 17.29 6.44 4.98
C LYS A 41 17.78 6.53 6.41
N ASP A 42 16.97 7.09 7.31
CA ASP A 42 17.29 7.24 8.73
C ASP A 42 17.50 5.85 9.37
N LYS A 43 18.60 5.67 10.10
CA LYS A 43 18.92 4.40 10.75
C LYS A 43 18.20 4.24 12.09
N ASP A 44 17.81 5.34 12.72
CA ASP A 44 17.29 5.36 14.09
C ASP A 44 15.76 5.26 14.13
N ILE A 45 15.10 5.40 12.98
CA ILE A 45 13.64 5.30 12.87
C ILE A 45 13.18 3.83 12.88
N SER A 46 12.06 3.56 13.57
CA SER A 46 11.53 2.21 13.74
C SER A 46 11.12 1.55 12.42
N THR A 47 11.22 0.22 12.35
CA THR A 47 10.79 -0.57 11.18
C THR A 47 9.34 -0.26 10.79
N ASP A 48 8.43 -0.21 11.78
CA ASP A 48 7.02 0.08 11.54
C ASP A 48 6.80 1.46 10.93
N THR A 49 7.60 2.44 11.34
CA THR A 49 7.56 3.78 10.76
C THR A 49 8.10 3.76 9.34
N LYS A 50 9.21 3.07 9.05
CA LYS A 50 9.73 2.94 7.67
C LYS A 50 8.72 2.31 6.74
N VAL A 51 8.05 1.24 7.18
CA VAL A 51 7.02 0.57 6.40
C VAL A 51 5.83 1.48 6.17
N ALA A 52 5.36 2.19 7.19
CA ALA A 52 4.24 3.13 7.08
C ALA A 52 4.57 4.30 6.13
N VAL A 53 5.74 4.92 6.28
CA VAL A 53 6.23 6.00 5.39
C VAL A 53 6.36 5.49 3.96
N GLY A 54 6.91 4.29 3.76
CA GLY A 54 7.01 3.66 2.44
C GLY A 54 5.64 3.49 1.79
N LEU A 55 4.65 3.00 2.54
CA LEU A 55 3.28 2.83 2.04
C LEU A 55 2.60 4.17 1.74
N MET A 56 2.77 5.18 2.60
CA MET A 56 2.28 6.55 2.40
C MET A 56 2.92 7.23 1.18
N LEU A 57 4.15 6.87 0.87
CA LEU A 57 4.92 7.43 -0.24
C LEU A 57 4.53 6.81 -1.60
N LEU A 58 4.05 5.57 -1.65
CA LEU A 58 3.69 4.86 -2.89
C LEU A 58 2.80 5.67 -3.86
N PRO A 59 1.70 6.34 -3.43
CA PRO A 59 0.88 7.18 -4.30
C PRO A 59 1.62 8.37 -4.93
N HIS A 60 2.70 8.85 -4.31
CA HIS A 60 3.51 9.93 -4.87
C HIS A 60 4.48 9.39 -5.92
N LEU A 61 5.05 8.20 -5.67
CA LEU A 61 6.00 7.56 -6.59
C LEU A 61 5.28 6.99 -7.82
N ILE A 62 4.10 6.41 -7.62
CA ILE A 62 3.25 5.82 -8.65
C ILE A 62 1.86 6.46 -8.59
N PRO A 63 1.71 7.70 -9.11
CA PRO A 63 0.44 8.41 -9.06
C PRO A 63 -0.68 7.66 -9.79
N PRO A 64 -1.93 7.74 -9.30
CA PRO A 64 -3.07 7.24 -10.05
C PRO A 64 -3.15 7.94 -11.41
N LYS A 65 -3.38 7.14 -12.47
CA LYS A 65 -3.55 7.65 -13.84
C LYS A 65 -4.91 7.24 -14.38
N GLY A 66 -5.48 8.14 -15.18
CA GLY A 66 -6.74 7.92 -15.89
C GLY A 66 -8.01 8.10 -15.06
N LEU A 67 -9.14 7.99 -15.74
CA LEU A 67 -10.47 7.99 -15.14
C LEU A 67 -10.87 6.55 -14.82
N LYS A 68 -11.40 6.34 -13.62
CA LYS A 68 -11.96 5.06 -13.18
C LYS A 68 -13.48 5.11 -13.24
N LYS A 69 -14.10 4.09 -13.82
CA LYS A 69 -15.57 3.96 -13.88
C LYS A 69 -16.03 2.96 -12.83
N TYR A 70 -17.01 3.35 -12.02
CA TYR A 70 -17.63 2.46 -11.04
C TYR A 70 -19.11 2.78 -10.89
N LYS A 71 -19.96 1.74 -11.03
CA LYS A 71 -21.43 1.85 -10.97
C LYS A 71 -21.97 3.05 -11.79
N GLY A 72 -21.46 3.23 -13.01
CA GLY A 72 -21.87 4.30 -13.92
C GLY A 72 -21.31 5.70 -13.63
N LYS A 73 -20.52 5.88 -12.57
CA LYS A 73 -19.85 7.15 -12.24
C LYS A 73 -18.37 7.12 -12.63
N CYS A 74 -17.85 8.26 -13.07
CA CYS A 74 -16.43 8.46 -13.35
C CYS A 74 -15.73 9.14 -12.17
N TYR A 75 -14.61 8.59 -11.75
CA TYR A 75 -13.77 9.10 -10.68
C TYR A 75 -12.37 9.36 -11.23
N LYS A 76 -11.77 10.49 -10.86
CA LYS A 76 -10.35 10.78 -11.12
C LYS A 76 -9.63 10.73 -9.77
N PRO A 77 -8.99 9.60 -9.40
CA PRO A 77 -8.29 9.52 -8.13
C PRO A 77 -7.14 10.53 -8.08
N SER A 78 -7.03 11.26 -6.98
CA SER A 78 -5.87 12.09 -6.67
C SER A 78 -4.84 11.28 -5.87
N ILE A 79 -3.60 11.78 -5.75
CA ILE A 79 -2.58 11.19 -4.87
C ILE A 79 -3.10 11.11 -3.44
N ALA A 80 -3.77 12.17 -2.95
CA ALA A 80 -4.36 12.20 -1.62
C ALA A 80 -5.44 11.12 -1.44
N ASN A 81 -6.35 10.96 -2.41
CA ASN A 81 -7.38 9.92 -2.34
C ASN A 81 -6.77 8.51 -2.36
N ALA A 82 -5.73 8.30 -3.17
CA ALA A 82 -5.02 7.03 -3.22
C ALA A 82 -4.35 6.72 -1.87
N LYS A 83 -3.62 7.69 -1.29
CA LYS A 83 -3.02 7.58 0.05
C LYS A 83 -4.07 7.23 1.10
N GLU A 84 -5.13 8.02 1.17
CA GLU A 84 -6.21 7.88 2.15
C GLU A 84 -6.98 6.55 2.04
N SER A 85 -6.95 5.92 0.87
CA SER A 85 -7.55 4.60 0.65
C SER A 85 -6.61 3.42 0.89
N LEU A 86 -5.30 3.67 1.03
CA LEU A 86 -4.30 2.66 1.41
C LEU A 86 -4.09 2.61 2.92
N ILE A 87 -3.78 3.78 3.47
CA ILE A 87 -3.30 3.96 4.84
C ILE A 87 -3.80 5.30 5.38
N LYS A 88 -4.35 5.25 6.58
CA LYS A 88 -4.83 6.42 7.32
C LYS A 88 -3.97 6.62 8.56
N HIS A 89 -3.79 7.87 8.95
CA HIS A 89 -2.95 8.23 10.09
C HIS A 89 -3.80 8.86 11.20
N ALA A 90 -3.74 8.27 12.39
CA ALA A 90 -4.28 8.84 13.63
C ALA A 90 -3.13 9.39 14.47
N SER A 91 -3.23 10.65 14.91
CA SER A 91 -2.19 11.23 15.79
C SER A 91 -2.38 10.75 17.22
N ILE A 92 -3.64 10.63 17.63
CA ILE A 92 -4.06 10.16 18.95
C ILE A 92 -5.16 9.11 18.81
N PRO A 93 -5.39 8.26 19.84
CA PRO A 93 -6.42 7.23 19.77
C PRO A 93 -7.84 7.76 19.46
N GLY A 94 -8.15 8.99 19.89
CA GLY A 94 -9.43 9.64 19.61
C GLY A 94 -9.70 9.83 18.11
N ASP A 95 -8.65 10.10 17.32
CA ASP A 95 -8.77 10.33 15.87
C ASP A 95 -9.24 9.09 15.11
N MET A 96 -8.94 7.89 15.63
CA MET A 96 -9.34 6.63 15.00
C MET A 96 -10.86 6.52 14.85
N THR A 97 -11.61 7.04 15.83
CA THR A 97 -13.09 7.04 15.78
C THR A 97 -13.60 7.93 14.65
N LEU A 98 -13.02 9.12 14.52
CA LEU A 98 -13.37 10.07 13.46
C LEU A 98 -13.05 9.48 12.08
N ILE A 99 -11.84 8.93 11.92
CA ILE A 99 -11.39 8.26 10.70
C ILE A 99 -12.38 7.18 10.25
N LYS A 100 -12.85 6.33 11.18
CA LYS A 100 -13.82 5.27 10.89
C LYS A 100 -15.17 5.84 10.43
N GLN A 101 -15.67 6.87 11.10
CA GLN A 101 -16.93 7.52 10.74
C GLN A 101 -16.85 8.19 9.36
N GLU A 102 -15.76 8.89 9.08
CA GLU A 102 -15.53 9.55 7.80
C GLU A 102 -15.40 8.54 6.65
N ALA A 103 -14.68 7.43 6.86
CA ALA A 103 -14.56 6.38 5.86
C ALA A 103 -15.93 5.77 5.50
N ARG A 104 -16.77 5.49 6.51
CA ARG A 104 -18.14 4.99 6.29
C ARG A 104 -19.01 6.01 5.56
N LYS A 105 -19.03 7.26 6.03
CA LYS A 105 -19.79 8.34 5.40
C LYS A 105 -19.38 8.56 3.95
N HIS A 106 -18.08 8.48 3.65
CA HIS A 106 -17.57 8.58 2.30
C HIS A 106 -18.04 7.42 1.41
N ALA A 107 -17.99 6.19 1.93
CA ALA A 107 -18.46 5.01 1.21
C ALA A 107 -19.98 5.12 0.89
N GLU A 108 -20.79 5.51 1.87
CA GLU A 108 -22.23 5.74 1.72
C GLU A 108 -22.54 6.82 0.69
N MET A 109 -21.88 7.99 0.80
CA MET A 109 -22.04 9.11 -0.13
C MET A 109 -21.75 8.70 -1.58
N LEU A 110 -20.70 7.90 -1.77
CA LEU A 110 -20.31 7.42 -3.10
C LEU A 110 -21.10 6.18 -3.56
N LYS A 111 -21.93 5.58 -2.69
CA LYS A 111 -22.64 4.31 -2.93
C LYS A 111 -21.68 3.15 -3.28
N ILE A 112 -20.51 3.18 -2.65
CA ILE A 112 -19.48 2.14 -2.76
C ILE A 112 -19.44 1.31 -1.48
N THR A 113 -18.98 0.07 -1.58
CA THR A 113 -18.72 -0.75 -0.40
C THR A 113 -17.47 -0.23 0.31
N LEU A 114 -17.55 -0.03 1.62
CA LEU A 114 -16.37 0.27 2.44
C LEU A 114 -15.41 -0.90 2.35
N GLN A 115 -14.25 -0.66 1.75
CA GLN A 115 -13.17 -1.64 1.69
C GLN A 115 -12.33 -1.54 2.96
N GLN A 116 -11.65 -2.63 3.32
CA GLN A 116 -10.69 -2.60 4.42
C GLN A 116 -9.53 -1.64 4.12
N TYR A 117 -8.99 -1.07 5.19
CA TYR A 117 -7.88 -0.14 5.13
C TYR A 117 -7.03 -0.23 6.40
N ILE A 118 -5.81 0.29 6.30
CA ILE A 118 -4.84 0.31 7.39
C ILE A 118 -4.98 1.63 8.15
N ILE A 119 -4.92 1.59 9.48
CA ILE A 119 -4.76 2.77 10.33
C ILE A 119 -3.45 2.63 11.08
N VAL A 120 -2.59 3.64 11.01
CA VAL A 120 -1.41 3.76 11.85
C VAL A 120 -1.62 4.85 12.89
N LEU A 121 -1.18 4.60 14.11
CA LEU A 121 -1.29 5.48 15.26
C LEU A 121 0.10 5.94 15.70
N GLY A 122 0.28 7.24 15.87
CA GLY A 122 1.54 7.82 16.32
C GLY A 122 1.76 9.21 15.75
N SER A 123 3.01 9.67 15.71
CA SER A 123 3.35 10.82 14.88
C SER A 123 3.65 10.33 13.46
N PRO A 124 3.57 11.20 12.42
CA PRO A 124 3.84 10.78 11.04
C PRO A 124 5.20 10.10 10.80
N TYR A 125 6.17 10.36 11.70
CA TYR A 125 7.52 9.81 11.65
C TYR A 125 7.90 9.04 12.92
N GLU A 126 6.91 8.63 13.71
CA GLU A 126 7.07 7.75 14.88
C GLU A 126 5.76 6.98 15.09
N ILE A 127 5.62 5.88 14.34
CA ILE A 127 4.47 4.98 14.45
C ILE A 127 4.63 4.11 15.68
N LYS A 128 3.56 4.07 16.49
CA LYS A 128 3.49 3.31 17.75
C LYS A 128 2.67 2.05 17.60
N GLU A 129 1.58 2.12 16.85
CA GLU A 129 0.66 1.00 16.68
C GLU A 129 0.06 0.99 15.28
N SER A 130 -0.27 -0.20 14.81
CA SER A 130 -0.86 -0.42 13.49
C SER A 130 -2.11 -1.29 13.62
N TYR A 131 -3.07 -1.01 12.75
CA TYR A 131 -4.39 -1.62 12.77
C TYR A 131 -4.90 -1.89 11.36
N VAL A 132 -5.78 -2.89 11.23
CA VAL A 132 -6.57 -3.13 10.02
C VAL A 132 -8.04 -3.01 10.38
N GLN A 133 -8.75 -2.10 9.72
CA GLN A 133 -10.20 -2.01 9.80
C GLN A 133 -10.79 -2.97 8.76
N VAL A 134 -11.55 -3.96 9.21
CA VAL A 134 -12.34 -4.84 8.34
C VAL A 134 -13.81 -4.69 8.71
N ASP A 135 -14.58 -4.13 7.78
CA ASP A 135 -15.98 -3.76 7.99
C ASP A 135 -16.15 -2.86 9.23
N ASP A 136 -16.72 -3.37 10.32
CA ASP A 136 -16.99 -2.63 11.56
C ASP A 136 -15.90 -2.83 12.63
N ILE A 137 -15.06 -3.85 12.47
CA ILE A 137 -14.11 -4.30 13.48
C ILE A 137 -12.70 -3.75 13.18
N LEU A 138 -12.05 -3.24 14.22
CA LEU A 138 -10.68 -2.76 14.17
C LEU A 138 -9.75 -3.79 14.84
N TYR A 139 -8.83 -4.35 14.06
CA TYR A 139 -7.88 -5.35 14.54
C TYR A 139 -6.51 -4.70 14.76
N LYS A 140 -5.97 -4.81 15.97
CA LYS A 140 -4.58 -4.43 16.25
C LYS A 140 -3.64 -5.47 15.66
N THR A 141 -2.54 -5.02 15.05
CA THR A 141 -1.49 -5.88 14.51
C THR A 141 -0.20 -5.75 15.32
N ASN A 142 0.70 -6.71 15.17
CA ASN A 142 2.02 -6.72 15.80
C ASN A 142 3.03 -5.80 15.10
N SER A 143 2.77 -5.45 13.83
CA SER A 143 3.59 -4.53 13.04
C SER A 143 2.78 -3.86 11.92
N THR A 144 3.32 -2.79 11.34
CA THR A 144 2.77 -2.17 10.12
C THR A 144 2.86 -3.11 8.93
N LEU A 145 3.93 -3.92 8.85
CA LEU A 145 4.10 -4.87 7.76
C LEU A 145 3.02 -5.96 7.79
N GLU A 146 2.71 -6.47 8.99
CA GLU A 146 1.61 -7.41 9.20
C GLU A 146 0.25 -6.77 8.87
N ALA A 147 0.05 -5.48 9.16
CA ALA A 147 -1.17 -4.78 8.76
C ALA A 147 -1.34 -4.75 7.23
N ILE A 148 -0.26 -4.57 6.47
CA ILE A 148 -0.28 -4.67 5.00
C ILE A 148 -0.67 -6.08 4.56
N ASP A 149 -0.04 -7.10 5.15
CA ASP A 149 -0.27 -8.51 4.83
C ASP A 149 -1.71 -8.95 5.11
N ILE A 150 -2.24 -8.64 6.30
CA ILE A 150 -3.62 -8.93 6.68
C ILE A 150 -4.60 -8.18 5.78
N CYS A 151 -4.40 -6.86 5.57
CA CYS A 151 -5.28 -6.05 4.74
C CYS A 151 -5.34 -6.59 3.29
N PHE A 152 -4.17 -6.93 2.73
CA PHE A 152 -4.06 -7.52 1.40
C PHE A 152 -4.81 -8.87 1.31
N LYS A 153 -4.51 -9.81 2.21
CA LYS A 153 -5.12 -11.14 2.21
C LYS A 153 -6.62 -11.10 2.41
N THR A 154 -7.10 -10.16 3.22
CA THR A 154 -8.52 -9.92 3.46
C THR A 154 -9.28 -9.66 2.15
N PHE A 155 -8.68 -8.99 1.14
CA PHE A 155 -9.36 -8.73 -0.14
C PHE A 155 -9.68 -10.05 -0.85
N HIS A 156 -8.74 -10.99 -0.82
CA HIS A 156 -8.88 -12.27 -1.49
C HIS A 156 -9.73 -13.26 -0.70
N VAL A 157 -9.62 -13.28 0.63
CA VAL A 157 -10.44 -14.15 1.50
C VAL A 157 -11.93 -13.82 1.34
N PHE A 158 -12.27 -12.52 1.36
CA PHE A 158 -13.65 -12.08 1.19
C PHE A 158 -14.07 -11.90 -0.28
N GLN A 159 -13.16 -12.11 -1.24
CA GLN A 159 -13.39 -11.92 -2.67
C GLN A 159 -13.96 -10.52 -3.00
N VAL A 160 -13.43 -9.50 -2.34
CA VAL A 160 -13.82 -8.10 -2.52
C VAL A 160 -12.82 -7.37 -3.43
N ASN A 161 -13.30 -6.32 -4.12
CA ASN A 161 -12.46 -5.52 -5.00
C ASN A 161 -11.54 -4.60 -4.18
N TYR A 162 -10.36 -4.29 -4.71
CA TYR A 162 -9.52 -3.24 -4.14
C TYR A 162 -10.24 -1.87 -4.12
N PRO A 163 -9.87 -0.95 -3.20
CA PRO A 163 -10.38 0.41 -3.21
C PRO A 163 -10.08 1.08 -4.55
N ILE A 164 -11.10 1.61 -5.22
CA ILE A 164 -10.97 2.21 -6.56
C ILE A 164 -9.92 3.33 -6.64
N MET A 165 -9.68 4.04 -5.53
CA MET A 165 -8.73 5.14 -5.48
C MET A 165 -7.27 4.68 -5.44
N SER A 166 -7.00 3.45 -4.98
CA SER A 166 -5.66 2.85 -4.85
C SER A 166 -5.52 1.49 -5.53
N GLU A 167 -6.50 1.09 -6.35
CA GLU A 167 -6.50 -0.20 -7.05
C GLU A 167 -5.18 -0.47 -7.77
N HIS A 168 -4.58 0.56 -8.39
CA HIS A 168 -3.31 0.41 -9.10
C HIS A 168 -2.13 0.05 -8.18
N LEU A 169 -2.16 0.49 -6.93
CA LEU A 169 -1.12 0.19 -5.93
C LEU A 169 -1.32 -1.21 -5.34
N TRP A 170 -2.56 -1.61 -5.08
CA TRP A 170 -2.85 -2.99 -4.67
C TRP A 170 -2.57 -4.01 -5.78
N MET A 171 -2.85 -3.68 -7.04
CA MET A 171 -2.44 -4.50 -8.19
C MET A 171 -0.92 -4.61 -8.30
N LEU A 172 -0.20 -3.51 -8.02
CA LEU A 172 1.26 -3.50 -7.97
C LEU A 172 1.79 -4.39 -6.85
N ILE A 173 1.18 -4.36 -5.66
CA ILE A 173 1.52 -5.24 -4.53
C ILE A 173 1.21 -6.71 -4.88
N GLN A 174 0.03 -7.00 -5.41
CA GLN A 174 -0.38 -8.37 -5.77
C GLN A 174 0.62 -9.02 -6.74
N LYS A 175 0.93 -8.33 -7.85
CA LYS A 175 1.79 -8.88 -8.90
C LYS A 175 3.28 -8.71 -8.59
N GLY A 176 3.66 -7.66 -7.86
CA GLY A 176 5.06 -7.34 -7.59
C GLY A 176 5.64 -7.99 -6.34
N ILE A 177 4.83 -8.19 -5.30
CA ILE A 177 5.25 -8.78 -4.02
C ILE A 177 4.74 -10.22 -3.91
N TYR A 178 3.43 -10.43 -4.04
CA TYR A 178 2.81 -11.74 -3.88
C TYR A 178 2.92 -12.62 -5.14
N ASN A 179 3.32 -12.02 -6.26
CA ASN A 179 3.64 -12.67 -7.52
C ASN A 179 2.57 -13.65 -8.03
N PHE A 180 1.31 -13.21 -8.05
CA PHE A 180 0.24 -13.97 -8.68
C PHE A 180 -0.78 -13.11 -9.42
N THR A 181 -1.53 -13.77 -10.28
CA THR A 181 -2.63 -13.18 -11.04
C THR A 181 -3.94 -13.92 -10.79
N THR A 182 -5.04 -13.23 -11.02
CA THR A 182 -6.38 -13.82 -11.02
C THR A 182 -7.11 -13.48 -12.32
N LYS A 183 -8.16 -14.24 -12.66
CA LYS A 183 -9.02 -13.92 -13.81
C LYS A 183 -9.80 -12.61 -13.66
N TRP A 184 -9.79 -12.01 -12.47
CA TRP A 184 -10.49 -10.77 -12.15
C TRP A 184 -9.55 -9.55 -12.11
N ASP A 185 -8.25 -9.75 -12.38
CA ASP A 185 -7.27 -8.69 -12.32
C ASP A 185 -7.57 -7.57 -13.33
N SER A 186 -7.55 -6.34 -12.85
CA SER A 186 -7.59 -5.16 -13.70
C SER A 186 -6.28 -5.00 -14.46
N ILE A 187 -6.35 -4.77 -15.77
CA ILE A 187 -5.19 -4.41 -16.59
C ILE A 187 -4.95 -2.90 -16.45
N ILE A 188 -3.80 -2.53 -15.87
CA ILE A 188 -3.44 -1.13 -15.62
C ILE A 188 -2.10 -0.85 -16.32
N PRO A 189 -2.09 -0.31 -17.55
CA PRO A 189 -0.90 -0.26 -18.40
C PRO A 189 0.32 0.42 -17.76
N ASN A 190 0.11 1.47 -16.96
CA ASN A 190 1.21 2.17 -16.29
C ASN A 190 1.85 1.34 -15.16
N ILE A 191 1.15 0.33 -14.62
CA ILE A 191 1.67 -0.58 -13.60
C ILE A 191 2.50 -1.69 -14.23
N GLU A 192 2.12 -2.19 -15.41
CA GLU A 192 2.86 -3.25 -16.11
C GLU A 192 4.33 -2.87 -16.39
N HIS A 193 4.58 -1.59 -16.74
CA HIS A 193 5.95 -1.11 -16.91
C HIS A 193 6.76 -1.19 -15.60
N VAL A 194 6.15 -0.81 -14.47
CA VAL A 194 6.78 -0.83 -13.14
C VAL A 194 7.03 -2.27 -12.69
N LEU A 195 6.04 -3.16 -12.87
CA LEU A 195 6.15 -4.58 -12.57
C LEU A 195 7.32 -5.24 -13.30
N SER A 196 7.52 -4.92 -14.59
CA SER A 196 8.68 -5.44 -15.34
C SER A 196 10.04 -5.10 -14.71
N LYS A 197 10.12 -3.99 -13.96
CA LYS A 197 11.32 -3.59 -13.24
C LYS A 197 11.45 -4.30 -11.91
N VAL A 198 10.34 -4.46 -11.19
CA VAL A 198 10.25 -5.24 -9.95
C VAL A 198 10.70 -6.67 -10.23
N SER A 199 10.07 -7.39 -11.16
CA SER A 199 10.43 -8.78 -11.48
C SER A 199 11.92 -8.98 -11.80
N LYS A 200 12.51 -8.10 -12.62
CA LYS A 200 13.94 -8.14 -12.95
C LYS A 200 14.87 -7.94 -11.74
N SER A 201 14.43 -7.19 -10.73
CA SER A 201 15.19 -6.99 -9.50
C SER A 201 15.18 -8.25 -8.63
N PHE A 202 14.02 -8.87 -8.48
CA PHE A 202 13.83 -10.11 -7.72
C PHE A 202 14.55 -11.30 -8.38
N GLU A 203 14.60 -11.39 -9.71
CA GLU A 203 15.39 -12.42 -10.42
C GLU A 203 16.90 -12.28 -10.17
N LYS A 204 17.40 -11.05 -10.05
CA LYS A 204 18.84 -10.82 -9.81
C LYS A 204 19.27 -11.21 -8.41
N SER A 205 18.45 -10.97 -7.39
CA SER A 205 18.75 -11.37 -6.01
C SER A 205 18.79 -12.89 -5.86
N VAL A 206 17.87 -13.61 -6.52
CA VAL A 206 17.89 -15.09 -6.50
C VAL A 206 19.16 -15.64 -7.16
N ASN A 207 19.60 -15.05 -8.27
CA ASN A 207 20.80 -15.52 -8.97
C ASN A 207 22.12 -15.15 -8.27
N SER A 208 22.16 -14.09 -7.45
CA SER A 208 23.37 -13.75 -6.68
C SER A 208 23.60 -14.71 -5.51
N ASP A 209 22.54 -15.21 -4.89
CA ASP A 209 22.65 -16.12 -3.73
C ASP A 209 23.09 -17.53 -4.14
N THR A 210 22.87 -17.92 -5.40
CA THR A 210 23.26 -19.25 -5.93
C THR A 210 24.74 -19.33 -6.35
N ILE A 211 25.45 -18.21 -6.49
CA ILE A 211 26.85 -18.17 -6.97
C ILE A 211 27.86 -18.13 -5.80
N THR A 212 27.38 -17.93 -4.57
CA THR A 212 28.18 -18.05 -3.34
C THR A 212 27.98 -19.43 -2.71
N VAL A 213 28.50 -20.47 -3.34
CA VAL A 213 28.78 -21.79 -2.72
C VAL A 213 30.13 -22.30 -3.22
#